data_AF-A0A815BYF1-F1
#
_entry.id   AF-A0A815BYF1-F1
#
_cell.length_a   1.000
_cell.length_b   1.000
_cell.length_c   1.000
_cell.angle_alpha   90.00
_cell.angle_beta   90.00
_cell.angle_gamma   90.00
#
_symmetry.space_group_name_H-M   'P 1'
#
loop_
_entity.id
_entity.type
_entity.pdbx_description
1 polymer ?
#
loop_
_entity_poly.entity_id
_entity_poly.type
_entity_poly.pdbx_seq_one_letter_code
_entity_poly.pdbx_strand_id
1 'polypeptide(L)'
;MTTHITDVEGDWKIIGYSQHPECVNCNIKIKGYGLDPHMFKLCMHVVNNLNCTLKHNSATNQWRISDFFSTEIHGSPTEMHKEDIFKKLISELQKLEVQDEKKLIIQTSCGEQVRLERLP
;
A
#
# COMPACT_ATOMS: atom_id res chain seq x y z
N MET A 1 18.34 14.52 5.50
CA MET A 1 18.02 13.10 5.77
C MET A 1 17.69 12.48 4.44
N THR A 2 18.41 11.44 4.04
CA THR A 2 18.21 10.76 2.76
C THR A 2 17.30 9.58 3.01
N THR A 3 16.06 9.65 2.54
CA THR A 3 15.11 8.52 2.59
C THR A 3 15.62 7.43 1.65
N HIS A 4 15.92 6.25 2.17
CA HIS A 4 16.29 5.10 1.35
C HIS A 4 15.02 4.46 0.80
N ILE A 5 15.05 4.00 -0.46
CA ILE A 5 13.87 3.37 -1.09
C ILE A 5 13.38 2.14 -0.30
N THR A 6 14.29 1.46 0.38
CA THR A 6 14.02 0.32 1.27
C THR A 6 13.25 0.71 2.55
N ASP A 7 13.18 2.00 2.90
CA ASP A 7 12.49 2.45 4.12
C ASP A 7 10.97 2.23 4.05
N VAL A 8 10.43 2.02 2.84
CA VAL A 8 9.03 1.65 2.59
C VAL A 8 8.71 0.23 3.04
N GLU A 9 9.72 -0.65 3.18
CA GLU A 9 9.51 -2.01 3.65
C GLU A 9 9.08 -1.99 5.11
N GLY A 10 8.12 -2.83 5.48
CA GLY A 10 7.59 -2.91 6.83
C GLY A 10 6.16 -3.40 6.88
N ASP A 11 5.70 -3.67 8.10
CA ASP A 11 4.29 -3.82 8.41
C ASP A 11 3.73 -2.45 8.81
N TRP A 12 2.68 -2.01 8.15
CA TRP A 12 2.11 -0.68 8.26
C TRP A 12 0.64 -0.77 8.66
N LYS A 13 0.15 0.19 9.43
CA LYS A 13 -1.26 0.30 9.81
C LYS A 13 -1.80 1.65 9.36
N ILE A 14 -2.98 1.66 8.75
CA ILE A 14 -3.65 2.90 8.33
C ILE A 14 -4.12 3.66 9.57
N ILE A 15 -3.64 4.90 9.72
CA ILE A 15 -4.02 5.82 10.80
C ILE A 15 -4.85 7.01 10.32
N GLY A 16 -4.93 7.22 9.00
CA GLY A 16 -5.76 8.27 8.43
C GLY A 16 -6.08 8.02 6.97
N TYR A 17 -7.38 7.97 6.66
CA TYR A 17 -7.91 7.91 5.31
C TYR A 17 -9.25 8.65 5.28
N SER A 18 -9.24 9.94 4.96
CA SER A 18 -10.42 10.81 5.14
C SER A 18 -11.64 10.39 4.31
N GLN A 19 -11.38 9.87 3.10
CA GLN A 19 -12.41 9.40 2.16
C GLN A 19 -13.01 8.06 2.58
N HIS A 20 -12.24 7.25 3.33
CA HIS A 20 -12.58 5.89 3.72
C HIS A 20 -12.18 5.61 5.18
N PRO A 21 -12.83 6.28 6.16
CA PRO A 21 -12.52 6.12 7.59
C PRO A 21 -12.66 4.67 8.09
N GLU A 22 -13.48 3.86 7.43
CA GLU A 22 -13.67 2.42 7.69
C GLU A 22 -12.42 1.56 7.45
N CYS A 23 -11.44 2.08 6.70
CA CYS A 23 -10.17 1.44 6.43
C CYS A 23 -9.09 1.77 7.49
N VAL A 24 -9.38 2.66 8.45
CA VAL A 24 -8.48 2.93 9.57
C VAL A 24 -8.32 1.65 10.41
N ASN A 25 -7.10 1.39 10.87
CA ASN A 25 -6.63 0.15 11.51
C ASN A 25 -6.46 -1.06 10.59
N CYS A 26 -6.66 -0.94 9.28
CA CYS A 26 -6.26 -2.00 8.37
C CYS A 26 -4.73 -2.04 8.18
N ASN A 27 -4.19 -3.24 8.01
CA ASN A 27 -2.74 -3.48 7.92
C ASN A 27 -2.30 -3.72 6.48
N ILE A 28 -1.17 -3.12 6.11
CA ILE A 28 -0.51 -3.27 4.81
C ILE A 28 0.93 -3.71 5.08
N LYS A 29 1.36 -4.79 4.44
CA LYS A 29 2.75 -5.26 4.50
C LYS A 29 3.45 -4.94 3.18
N ILE A 30 4.61 -4.30 3.25
CA ILE A 30 5.48 -4.04 2.10
C ILE A 30 6.82 -4.74 2.34
N LYS A 31 7.33 -5.45 1.34
CA LYS A 31 8.58 -6.21 1.44
C LYS A 31 9.30 -6.22 0.09
N GLY A 32 10.63 -6.24 0.09
CA GLY A 32 11.40 -6.42 -1.15
C GLY A 32 10.97 -7.67 -1.92
N TYR A 33 11.02 -7.61 -3.25
CA TYR A 33 10.58 -8.70 -4.13
C TYR A 33 11.62 -9.05 -5.19
N GLY A 34 12.16 -10.27 -5.11
CA GLY A 34 13.17 -10.77 -6.03
C GLY A 34 14.56 -10.19 -5.76
N LEU A 35 15.38 -10.11 -6.83
CA LEU A 35 16.73 -9.53 -6.78
C LEU A 35 16.75 -8.05 -7.22
N ASP A 36 15.62 -7.49 -7.66
CA ASP A 36 15.53 -6.09 -8.10
C ASP A 36 15.27 -5.18 -6.88
N PRO A 37 16.19 -4.27 -6.53
CA PRO A 37 16.07 -3.37 -5.38
C PRO A 37 14.95 -2.32 -5.53
N HIS A 38 14.33 -2.23 -6.71
CA HIS A 38 13.21 -1.35 -6.98
C HIS A 38 11.87 -2.10 -7.07
N MET A 39 11.86 -3.41 -6.83
CA MET A 39 10.63 -4.21 -6.81
C MET A 39 10.23 -4.59 -5.39
N PHE A 40 8.96 -4.38 -5.09
CA PHE A 40 8.38 -4.61 -3.78
C PHE A 40 7.07 -5.36 -3.91
N LYS A 41 6.71 -6.14 -2.90
CA LYS A 41 5.42 -6.80 -2.79
C LYS A 41 4.61 -6.13 -1.69
N LEU A 42 3.48 -5.54 -2.06
CA LEU A 42 2.45 -5.03 -1.15
C LEU A 42 1.43 -6.14 -0.90
N CYS A 43 1.20 -6.48 0.35
CA CYS A 43 0.24 -7.50 0.78
C CYS A 43 -0.76 -6.89 1.76
N MET A 44 -2.01 -7.25 1.61
CA MET A 44 -3.08 -6.87 2.51
C MET A 44 -4.07 -8.01 2.66
N HIS A 45 -4.62 -8.18 3.85
CA HIS A 45 -5.61 -9.21 4.14
C HIS A 45 -6.84 -8.52 4.77
N VAL A 46 -7.99 -8.65 4.11
CA VAL A 46 -9.31 -8.35 4.69
C VAL A 46 -10.05 -9.67 4.88
N VAL A 47 -10.72 -10.17 3.83
CA VAL A 47 -11.17 -11.56 3.70
C VAL A 47 -10.34 -12.26 2.64
N ASN A 48 -10.01 -11.54 1.58
CA ASN A 48 -9.12 -11.93 0.52
C ASN A 48 -7.72 -11.42 0.76
N ASN A 49 -6.76 -12.21 0.27
CA ASN A 49 -5.36 -11.83 0.22
C ASN A 49 -5.12 -10.98 -1.03
N LEU A 50 -5.04 -9.67 -0.87
CA LEU A 50 -4.67 -8.73 -1.91
C LEU A 50 -3.14 -8.66 -1.97
N ASN A 51 -2.55 -9.07 -3.10
CA ASN A 51 -1.12 -9.09 -3.33
C ASN A 51 -0.82 -8.29 -4.59
N CYS A 52 0.09 -7.33 -4.48
CA CYS A 52 0.50 -6.47 -5.57
C CYS A 52 2.02 -6.45 -5.66
N THR A 53 2.55 -6.53 -6.86
CA THR A 53 3.95 -6.23 -7.15
C THR A 53 4.05 -4.77 -7.57
N LEU A 54 4.83 -3.99 -6.83
CA LEU A 54 5.12 -2.58 -7.08
C LEU A 54 6.54 -2.44 -7.64
N LYS A 55 6.70 -1.59 -8.65
CA LYS A 55 7.99 -1.19 -9.19
C LYS A 55 8.19 0.31 -9.00
N HIS A 56 9.28 0.69 -8.35
CA HIS A 56 9.69 2.08 -8.21
C HIS A 56 10.51 2.55 -9.41
N ASN A 57 10.18 3.73 -9.92
CA ASN A 57 11.00 4.45 -10.90
C ASN A 57 11.77 5.55 -10.16
N SER A 58 13.07 5.34 -9.97
CA SER A 58 13.96 6.28 -9.25
C SER A 58 14.12 7.63 -9.97
N ALA A 59 13.99 7.66 -11.31
CA ALA A 59 14.12 8.90 -12.08
C ALA A 59 12.93 9.85 -11.88
N THR A 60 11.73 9.30 -11.70
CA THR A 60 10.49 10.08 -11.57
C THR A 60 9.89 10.05 -10.15
N ASN A 61 10.49 9.27 -9.26
CA ASN A 61 9.96 8.93 -7.94
C ASN A 61 8.50 8.44 -7.96
N GLN A 62 8.12 7.73 -9.03
CA GLN A 62 6.78 7.18 -9.20
C GLN A 62 6.79 5.67 -8.98
N TRP A 63 5.65 5.16 -8.54
CA TRP A 63 5.42 3.76 -8.32
C TRP A 63 4.42 3.25 -9.36
N ARG A 64 4.64 2.04 -9.86
CA ARG A 64 3.74 1.38 -10.80
C ARG A 64 3.44 -0.03 -10.33
N ILE A 65 2.22 -0.48 -10.59
CA ILE A 65 1.84 -1.87 -10.40
C ILE A 65 2.37 -2.66 -11.59
N SER A 66 3.08 -3.74 -11.30
CA SER A 66 3.48 -4.73 -12.31
C SER A 66 2.47 -5.87 -12.39
N ASP A 67 2.04 -6.37 -11.23
CA ASP A 67 1.11 -7.50 -11.12
C ASP A 67 0.17 -7.30 -9.93
N PHE A 68 -1.06 -7.82 -10.05
CA PHE A 68 -2.05 -7.83 -8.98
C PHE A 68 -2.72 -9.21 -8.90
N PHE A 69 -2.85 -9.73 -7.69
CA PHE A 69 -3.51 -10.99 -7.39
C PHE A 69 -4.41 -10.82 -6.16
N SER A 70 -5.64 -11.32 -6.24
CA SER A 70 -6.55 -11.45 -5.11
C SER A 70 -7.08 -12.88 -5.05
N THR A 71 -7.25 -13.42 -3.85
CA THR A 71 -8.11 -14.60 -3.68
C THR A 71 -9.57 -14.21 -3.92
N GLU A 72 -10.44 -15.19 -4.20
CA GLU A 72 -11.87 -14.99 -4.44
C GLU A 72 -12.71 -15.75 -3.41
N ILE A 73 -12.76 -15.21 -2.20
CA ILE A 73 -13.60 -15.68 -1.10
C ILE A 73 -14.72 -14.66 -0.89
N HIS A 74 -15.94 -15.12 -0.70
CA HIS A 74 -17.06 -14.26 -0.35
C HIS A 74 -17.01 -13.88 1.13
N GLY A 75 -16.83 -12.59 1.39
CA GLY A 75 -16.95 -11.98 2.72
C GLY A 75 -18.32 -11.33 2.93
N SER A 76 -18.49 -10.71 4.10
CA SER A 76 -19.62 -9.81 4.35
C SER A 76 -19.58 -8.60 3.40
N PRO A 77 -20.73 -7.93 3.14
CA PRO A 77 -20.76 -6.73 2.30
C PRO A 77 -19.77 -5.65 2.75
N THR A 78 -19.57 -5.50 4.06
CA THR A 78 -18.62 -4.54 4.64
C THR A 78 -17.18 -4.90 4.32
N GLU A 79 -16.82 -6.18 4.38
CA GLU A 79 -15.46 -6.65 4.06
C GLU A 79 -15.18 -6.51 2.57
N MET A 80 -16.12 -6.91 1.72
CA MET A 80 -16.02 -6.75 0.27
C MET A 80 -15.87 -5.28 -0.12
N HIS A 81 -16.61 -4.38 0.55
CA HIS A 81 -16.48 -2.94 0.32
C HIS A 81 -15.08 -2.41 0.65
N LYS A 82 -14.49 -2.84 1.78
CA LYS A 82 -13.11 -2.48 2.12
C LYS A 82 -12.12 -3.00 1.08
N GLU A 83 -12.31 -4.21 0.59
CA GLU A 83 -11.47 -4.77 -0.47
C GLU A 83 -11.52 -3.97 -1.76
N ASP A 84 -12.71 -3.51 -2.16
CA ASP A 84 -12.86 -2.69 -3.36
C ASP A 84 -12.17 -1.33 -3.20
N ILE A 85 -12.24 -0.73 -2.01
CA ILE A 85 -11.48 0.47 -1.67
C ILE A 85 -9.97 0.22 -1.79
N PHE A 86 -9.47 -0.90 -1.27
CA PHE A 86 -8.05 -1.22 -1.36
C PHE A 86 -7.59 -1.57 -2.78
N LYS A 87 -8.41 -2.28 -3.55
CA LYS A 87 -8.16 -2.50 -4.99
C LYS A 87 -8.03 -1.17 -5.72
N LYS A 88 -8.95 -0.23 -5.45
CA LYS A 88 -8.89 1.12 -6.02
C LYS A 88 -7.63 1.87 -5.58
N LEU A 89 -7.34 1.91 -4.28
CA LEU A 89 -6.15 2.54 -3.70
C LEU A 89 -4.87 2.02 -4.35
N ILE A 90 -4.75 0.70 -4.51
CA ILE A 90 -3.61 0.05 -5.16
C ILE A 90 -3.57 0.44 -6.64
N SER A 91 -4.69 0.34 -7.37
CA SER A 91 -4.77 0.67 -8.80
C SER A 91 -4.40 2.12 -9.13
N GLU A 92 -4.65 3.04 -8.20
CA GLU A 92 -4.37 4.47 -8.33
C GLU A 92 -3.07 4.89 -7.63
N LEU A 93 -2.34 3.95 -7.01
CA LEU A 93 -1.11 4.24 -6.27
C LEU A 93 -0.08 4.89 -7.21
N GLN A 94 0.30 6.12 -6.88
CA GLN A 94 1.25 6.90 -7.66
C GLN A 94 2.57 7.10 -6.92
N LYS A 95 2.49 7.37 -5.61
CA LYS A 95 3.66 7.69 -4.79
C LYS A 95 3.56 7.06 -3.40
N LEU A 96 4.69 6.52 -2.95
CA LEU A 96 4.95 6.15 -1.56
C LEU A 96 6.00 7.11 -1.01
N GLU A 97 5.65 7.83 0.06
CA GLU A 97 6.53 8.80 0.69
C GLU A 97 6.72 8.45 2.17
N VAL A 98 7.94 8.06 2.53
CA VAL A 98 8.33 7.88 3.92
C VAL A 98 8.74 9.25 4.47
N GLN A 99 7.98 9.77 5.42
CA GLN A 99 8.27 11.06 6.05
C GLN A 99 9.29 10.92 7.18
N ASP A 100 9.21 9.82 7.94
CA ASP A 100 10.11 9.41 9.01
C ASP A 100 10.14 7.86 9.04
N GLU A 101 11.05 7.23 9.79
CA GLU A 101 11.15 5.75 9.91
C GLU A 101 9.83 5.07 10.34
N LYS A 102 8.88 5.84 10.89
CA LYS A 102 7.60 5.35 11.41
C LYS A 102 6.38 5.78 10.61
N LYS A 103 6.51 6.61 9.57
CA LYS A 103 5.37 7.18 8.85
C LYS A 103 5.51 7.04 7.35
N LEU A 104 4.46 6.51 6.73
CA LEU A 104 4.35 6.35 5.30
C LEU A 104 3.08 7.05 4.80
N ILE A 105 3.18 7.74 3.67
CA ILE A 105 2.03 8.29 2.96
C ILE A 105 1.92 7.59 1.61
N ILE A 106 0.74 7.03 1.34
CA ILE A 106 0.33 6.61 0.00
C ILE A 106 -0.41 7.78 -0.62
N GLN A 107 0.03 8.21 -1.80
CA GLN A 107 -0.66 9.20 -2.61
C GLN A 107 -1.16 8.55 -3.89
N THR A 108 -2.44 8.78 -4.19
CA THR A 108 -3.08 8.30 -5.42
C THR A 108 -3.00 9.32 -6.54
N SER A 109 -3.21 8.87 -7.78
CA SER A 109 -3.28 9.74 -8.96
C SER A 109 -4.43 10.75 -8.93
N CYS A 110 -5.48 10.50 -8.13
CA CYS A 110 -6.59 11.43 -7.93
C CYS A 110 -6.36 12.43 -6.78
N GLY A 111 -5.21 12.36 -6.10
CA GLY A 111 -4.84 13.27 -5.02
C GLY A 111 -5.29 12.85 -3.62
N GLU A 112 -5.86 11.65 -3.46
CA GLU A 112 -6.11 11.09 -2.13
C GLU A 112 -4.78 10.78 -1.42
N GLN A 113 -4.80 10.89 -0.09
CA GLN A 113 -3.66 10.58 0.75
C GLN A 113 -4.09 9.64 1.88
N VAL A 114 -3.37 8.53 2.00
CA VAL A 114 -3.53 7.56 3.09
C VAL A 114 -2.29 7.63 3.97
N ARG A 115 -2.49 7.88 5.26
CA ARG A 115 -1.41 7.95 6.25
C ARG A 115 -1.32 6.63 6.98
N LEU A 116 -0.10 6.11 7.07
CA LEU A 116 0.21 4.87 7.75
C LEU A 116 1.29 5.07 8.81
N GLU A 117 1.17 4.32 9.89
CA GLU A 117 2.22 4.17 10.90
C GLU A 117 2.85 2.79 10.82
N ARG A 118 4.16 2.72 11.08
CA ARG A 118 4.88 1.45 11.12
C ARG A 118 4.52 0.68 12.39
N LEU A 119 4.23 -0.61 12.23
CA LEU A 119 4.03 -1.54 13.33
C LEU A 119 5.40 -1.99 13.90
N PRO A 120 5.47 -2.24 15.22
CA PRO A 120 6.70 -2.68 15.88
C PRO A 120 7.16 -4.08 15.46
#